data_AF-A0A973WB82-F1
#
_entry.id   AF-A0A973WB82-F1
#
_cell.length_a   1.000
_cell.length_b   1.000
_cell.length_c   1.000
_cell.angle_alpha   90.00
_cell.angle_beta   90.00
_cell.angle_gamma   90.00
#
_symmetry.space_group_name_H-M   'P 1'
#
loop_
_entity.id
_entity.type
_entity.pdbx_description
1 polymer ?
#
loop_
_entity_poly.entity_id
_entity_poly.type
_entity_poly.pdbx_seq_one_letter_code
_entity_poly.pdbx_strand_id
1 'polypeptide(L)'
;MHFQSEIDANSWLHSYDCYLRDVAGAAAATRIRYWRVVRRFVAACFDNTDQWATLSVQQITGFICEEAASKKGCGRGVPVTAVRSFLRFLARLIRQSAPERLASVV
;
A
#
# COMPACT_ATOMS: atom_id res chain seq x y z
N MET A 1 -21.13 8.29 -10.77
CA MET A 1 -19.97 9.21 -10.65
C MET A 1 -18.79 8.41 -10.12
N HIS A 2 -17.88 7.95 -10.98
CA HIS A 2 -16.77 7.03 -10.64
C HIS A 2 -15.36 7.66 -10.83
N PHE A 3 -15.29 8.92 -11.28
CA PHE A 3 -14.03 9.56 -11.67
C PHE A 3 -13.17 10.06 -10.49
N GLN A 4 -13.79 10.37 -9.35
CA GLN A 4 -13.07 10.91 -8.19
C GLN A 4 -12.19 9.84 -7.53
N SER A 5 -12.66 8.59 -7.46
CA SER A 5 -11.89 7.47 -6.88
C SER A 5 -10.67 7.11 -7.71
N GLU A 6 -10.70 7.32 -9.02
CA GLU A 6 -9.58 7.04 -9.92
C GLU A 6 -8.48 8.11 -9.82
N ILE A 7 -8.87 9.38 -9.65
CA ILE A 7 -7.94 10.51 -9.41
C ILE A 7 -7.31 10.39 -8.03
N ASP A 8 -8.10 10.07 -7.00
CA ASP A 8 -7.59 9.84 -5.65
C ASP A 8 -6.68 8.61 -5.61
N ALA A 9 -7.04 7.55 -6.34
CA ALA A 9 -6.21 6.36 -6.50
C ALA A 9 -4.86 6.70 -7.14
N ASN A 10 -4.85 7.50 -8.20
CA ASN A 10 -3.61 7.95 -8.84
C ASN A 10 -2.76 8.84 -7.93
N SER A 11 -3.40 9.69 -7.12
CA SER A 11 -2.74 10.62 -6.20
C SER A 11 -1.99 9.91 -5.07
N TRP A 12 -2.64 8.95 -4.39
CA TRP A 12 -1.96 8.21 -3.31
C TRP A 12 -0.94 7.19 -3.87
N LEU A 13 -1.19 6.62 -5.05
CA LEU A 13 -0.23 5.75 -5.74
C LEU A 13 1.05 6.50 -6.12
N HIS A 14 0.91 7.73 -6.62
CA HIS A 14 2.05 8.60 -6.88
C HIS A 14 2.82 8.92 -5.60
N SER A 15 2.10 9.23 -4.52
CA SER A 15 2.68 9.46 -3.20
C SER A 15 3.45 8.23 -2.66
N TYR A 16 2.94 7.02 -2.93
CA TYR A 16 3.63 5.78 -2.58
C TYR A 16 4.91 5.57 -3.41
N ASP A 17 4.91 5.88 -4.71
CA ASP A 17 6.12 5.80 -5.54
C ASP A 17 7.20 6.79 -5.09
N CYS A 18 6.80 8.01 -4.74
CA CYS A 18 7.69 9.01 -4.14
C CYS A 18 8.23 8.53 -2.79
N TYR A 19 7.38 7.96 -1.91
CA TYR A 19 7.84 7.34 -0.67
C TYR A 19 8.88 6.23 -0.91
N LEU A 20 8.65 5.36 -1.89
CA LEU A 20 9.59 4.30 -2.21
C LEU A 20 10.93 4.85 -2.69
N ARG A 21 10.93 5.92 -3.49
CA ARG A 21 12.14 6.59 -3.97
C ARG A 21 12.88 7.32 -2.85
N ASP A 22 12.18 8.22 -2.16
CA ASP A 22 12.80 9.24 -1.33
C ASP A 22 12.98 8.79 0.12
N VAL A 23 12.15 7.87 0.61
CA VAL A 23 12.20 7.38 2.00
C VAL A 23 12.72 5.96 2.07
N ALA A 24 12.27 5.07 1.20
CA ALA A 24 12.72 3.67 1.22
C ALA A 24 13.99 3.43 0.38
N GLY A 25 14.44 4.41 -0.40
CA GLY A 25 15.65 4.30 -1.24
C GLY A 25 15.57 3.19 -2.30
N ALA A 26 14.36 2.84 -2.75
CA ALA A 26 14.15 1.71 -3.64
C ALA A 26 14.56 2.03 -5.09
N ALA A 27 15.37 1.15 -5.68
CA ALA A 27 15.70 1.22 -7.10
C ALA A 27 14.44 1.14 -7.99
N ALA A 28 14.48 1.76 -9.17
CA ALA A 28 13.35 1.82 -10.11
C ALA A 28 12.72 0.44 -10.40
N ALA A 29 13.53 -0.58 -10.63
CA ALA A 29 13.04 -1.95 -10.86
C ALA A 29 12.29 -2.52 -9.64
N THR A 30 12.73 -2.21 -8.42
CA THR A 30 12.06 -2.60 -7.17
C THR A 30 10.74 -1.88 -7.00
N ARG A 31 10.69 -0.58 -7.32
CA ARG A 31 9.46 0.23 -7.28
C ARG A 31 8.38 -0.36 -8.20
N ILE A 32 8.74 -0.70 -9.43
CA ILE A 32 7.83 -1.38 -10.38
C ILE A 32 7.30 -2.71 -9.81
N ARG A 33 8.17 -3.52 -9.20
CA ARG A 33 7.78 -4.80 -8.60
C ARG A 33 6.82 -4.61 -7.43
N TYR A 34 7.14 -3.67 -6.53
CA TYR A 34 6.31 -3.40 -5.36
C TYR A 34 4.95 -2.83 -5.76
N TRP A 35 4.95 -1.94 -6.75
CA TRP A 35 3.72 -1.36 -7.29
C TRP A 35 2.77 -2.43 -7.83
N ARG A 36 3.28 -3.42 -8.59
CA ARG A 36 2.46 -4.53 -9.10
C ARG A 36 1.84 -5.36 -7.98
N VAL A 37 2.59 -5.64 -6.91
CA VAL A 37 2.08 -6.37 -5.75
C VAL A 37 1.04 -5.54 -5.00
N VAL A 38 1.32 -4.26 -4.72
CA VAL A 38 0.42 -3.40 -3.95
C VAL A 38 -0.89 -3.15 -4.70
N ARG A 39 -0.87 -2.97 -6.02
CA ARG A 39 -2.10 -2.89 -6.82
C ARG A 39 -2.97 -4.14 -6.67
N ARG A 40 -2.37 -5.33 -6.71
CA ARG A 40 -3.10 -6.60 -6.52
C ARG A 40 -3.63 -6.73 -5.10
N PHE A 41 -2.83 -6.32 -4.11
CA PHE A 41 -3.24 -6.32 -2.71
C PHE A 41 -4.46 -5.43 -2.49
N VAL A 42 -4.42 -4.20 -3.01
CA VAL A 42 -5.54 -3.25 -2.92
C VAL A 42 -6.76 -3.80 -3.65
N ALA A 43 -6.60 -4.32 -4.88
CA ALA A 43 -7.73 -4.96 -5.56
C ALA A 43 -8.32 -6.11 -4.74
N ALA A 44 -7.50 -7.00 -4.18
CA ALA A 44 -7.95 -8.13 -3.37
C ALA A 44 -8.64 -7.73 -2.05
N CYS A 45 -8.23 -6.62 -1.44
CA CYS A 45 -8.78 -6.16 -0.17
C CYS A 45 -10.00 -5.24 -0.32
N PHE A 46 -10.13 -4.52 -1.43
CA PHE A 46 -11.11 -3.43 -1.59
C PHE A 46 -12.11 -3.64 -2.72
N ASP A 47 -12.22 -4.86 -3.26
CA ASP A 47 -13.01 -5.18 -4.45
C ASP A 47 -14.52 -4.91 -4.35
N ASN A 48 -15.04 -4.29 -3.27
CA ASN A 48 -16.41 -3.71 -3.21
C ASN A 48 -16.73 -2.91 -1.92
N THR A 49 -15.77 -2.56 -1.04
CA THR A 49 -16.11 -1.83 0.21
C THR A 49 -14.97 -0.95 0.73
N ASP A 50 -15.31 0.18 1.34
CA ASP A 50 -14.42 1.12 2.07
C ASP A 50 -13.89 0.55 3.40
N GLN A 51 -13.63 -0.75 3.43
CA GLN A 51 -13.41 -1.54 4.64
C GLN A 51 -11.95 -1.55 5.11
N TRP A 52 -11.22 -0.44 4.94
CA TRP A 52 -9.86 -0.29 5.50
C TRP A 52 -9.82 -0.59 7.01
N ALA A 53 -10.92 -0.33 7.73
CA ALA A 53 -11.06 -0.58 9.16
C ALA A 53 -11.20 -2.08 9.52
N THR A 54 -11.58 -2.95 8.60
CA THR A 54 -11.79 -4.39 8.85
C THR A 54 -10.66 -5.25 8.30
N LEU A 55 -9.62 -4.62 7.76
CA LEU A 55 -8.47 -5.29 7.18
C LEU A 55 -7.73 -6.12 8.26
N SER A 56 -7.93 -7.44 8.21
CA SER A 56 -7.41 -8.37 9.20
C SER A 56 -6.00 -8.87 8.85
N VAL A 57 -5.25 -9.29 9.87
CA VAL A 57 -3.93 -9.91 9.70
C VAL A 57 -4.05 -11.17 8.82
N GLN A 58 -5.13 -11.93 8.99
CA GLN A 58 -5.40 -13.16 8.26
C GLN A 58 -5.56 -12.90 6.76
N GLN A 59 -6.28 -11.84 6.36
CA GLN A 59 -6.42 -11.45 4.96
C GLN A 59 -5.08 -11.01 4.37
N ILE A 60 -4.29 -10.23 5.11
CA ILE A 60 -2.95 -9.83 4.67
C ILE A 60 -2.06 -11.06 4.46
N THR A 61 -2.01 -11.95 5.45
CA THR A 61 -1.17 -13.15 5.40
C THR A 61 -1.63 -14.10 4.29
N GLY A 62 -2.94 -14.30 4.11
CA GLY A 62 -3.50 -15.11 3.03
C GLY A 62 -3.05 -14.62 1.66
N PHE A 63 -3.25 -13.32 1.38
CA PHE A 63 -2.81 -12.70 0.13
C PHE A 63 -1.30 -12.87 -0.09
N ILE A 64 -0.49 -12.60 0.93
CA ILE A 64 0.97 -12.72 0.84
C ILE A 64 1.38 -14.15 0.51
N CYS A 65 0.76 -15.14 1.16
CA CYS A 65 1.04 -16.56 0.93
C CYS A 65 0.68 -16.97 -0.50
N GLU A 66 -0.48 -16.57 -1.01
CA GLU A 66 -0.92 -16.84 -2.39
C GLU A 66 0.03 -16.20 -3.42
N GLU A 67 0.36 -14.92 -3.25
CA GLU A 67 1.28 -14.22 -4.14
C GLU A 67 2.70 -14.79 -4.08
N ALA A 68 3.16 -15.24 -2.90
CA ALA A 68 4.47 -15.88 -2.73
C ALA A 68 4.51 -17.29 -3.34
N ALA A 69 3.42 -18.05 -3.23
CA ALA A 69 3.29 -19.39 -3.83
C ALA A 69 3.38 -19.33 -5.35
N SER A 70 2.87 -18.27 -5.98
CA SER A 70 2.98 -18.04 -7.43
C SER A 70 4.41 -17.73 -7.91
N LYS A 71 5.38 -17.52 -7.00
CA LYS A 71 6.75 -17.07 -7.31
C LYS A 71 7.81 -18.12 -6.96
N LYS A 72 8.86 -18.16 -7.78
CA LYS A 72 10.03 -19.04 -7.62
C LYS A 72 11.28 -18.25 -7.20
N GLY A 73 12.17 -18.90 -6.45
CA GLY A 73 13.48 -18.37 -6.07
C GLY A 73 13.43 -17.04 -5.29
N CYS A 74 14.39 -16.15 -5.57
CA CYS A 74 14.53 -14.84 -4.91
C CYS A 74 13.30 -13.92 -5.02
N GLY A 75 12.34 -14.23 -5.90
CA GLY A 75 11.08 -13.49 -6.03
C GLY A 75 10.08 -13.75 -4.90
N ARG A 76 10.22 -14.84 -4.13
CA ARG A 76 9.23 -15.28 -3.14
C ARG A 76 9.06 -14.32 -1.97
N GLY A 77 10.10 -13.57 -1.59
CA GLY A 77 10.04 -12.56 -0.53
C GLY A 77 9.45 -11.22 -0.97
N VAL A 78 9.35 -10.98 -2.29
CA VAL A 78 8.89 -9.68 -2.83
C VAL A 78 7.48 -9.30 -2.33
N PRO A 79 6.49 -10.23 -2.29
CA PRO A 79 5.15 -9.88 -1.80
C PRO A 79 5.15 -9.38 -0.36
N VAL A 80 5.85 -10.07 0.54
CA VAL A 80 5.95 -9.69 1.96
C VAL A 80 6.54 -8.29 2.09
N THR A 81 7.66 -8.03 1.42
CA THR A 81 8.36 -6.75 1.57
C THR A 81 7.57 -5.61 0.96
N ALA A 82 6.92 -5.82 -0.18
CA ALA A 82 6.07 -4.82 -0.83
C ALA A 82 4.85 -4.46 0.02
N VAL A 83 4.15 -5.45 0.60
CA VAL A 83 3.01 -5.22 1.48
C VAL A 83 3.46 -4.51 2.77
N ARG A 84 4.58 -4.91 3.36
CA ARG A 84 5.14 -4.26 4.55
C ARG A 84 5.51 -2.80 4.29
N SER A 85 6.17 -2.49 3.17
CA SER A 85 6.51 -1.10 2.83
C SER A 85 5.26 -0.26 2.62
N PHE A 86 4.22 -0.83 2.03
CA PHE A 86 2.94 -0.16 1.84
C PHE A 86 2.24 0.15 3.16
N LEU A 87 2.13 -0.82 4.08
CA LEU A 87 1.54 -0.58 5.40
C LEU A 87 2.32 0.48 6.19
N ARG A 88 3.65 0.52 6.06
CA ARG A 88 4.49 1.56 6.69
C ARG A 88 4.25 2.94 6.06
N PHE A 89 4.03 3.01 4.75
CA PHE A 89 3.60 4.23 4.07
C PHE A 89 2.25 4.72 4.61
N LEU A 90 1.24 3.85 4.72
CA LEU A 90 -0.08 4.21 5.24
C LEU A 90 -0.02 4.70 6.70
N ALA A 91 0.71 3.99 7.57
CA ALA A 91 0.87 4.42 8.96
C ALA A 91 1.54 5.79 9.08
N ARG A 92 2.46 6.10 8.15
CA ARG A 92 3.11 7.41 8.06
C ARG A 92 2.16 8.47 7.48
N LEU A 93 1.36 8.12 6.47
CA LEU A 93 0.36 9.02 5.89
C LEU A 93 -0.65 9.45 6.98
N ILE A 94 -1.26 8.49 7.67
CA ILE A 94 -2.23 8.74 8.76
C ILE A 94 -1.64 9.64 9.84
N ARG A 95 -0.38 9.43 10.23
CA ARG A 95 0.30 10.27 11.23
C ARG A 95 0.49 11.71 10.76
N GLN A 96 0.81 11.92 9.49
CA GLN A 96 1.01 13.26 8.91
C GLN A 96 -0.33 13.95 8.58
N SER A 97 -1.43 13.21 8.48
CA SER A 97 -2.79 13.76 8.36
C SER A 97 -3.38 14.23 9.70
N ALA A 98 -2.72 13.93 10.83
CA ALA A 98 -3.20 14.26 12.17
C ALA A 98 -2.83 15.66 12.74
N PRO A 99 -1.97 16.53 12.16
CA PRO A 99 -1.49 17.71 12.88
C PRO A 99 -2.50 18.87 12.96
N GLU A 100 -3.66 18.81 12.30
CA GLU A 100 -4.58 19.96 12.23
C GLU A 100 -5.79 19.90 13.18
N ARG A 101 -5.97 18.82 13.94
CA ARG A 101 -7.12 18.70 14.87
C ARG A 101 -6.83 19.12 16.32
N LEU A 102 -5.59 19.49 16.64
CA LEU A 102 -5.21 19.93 18.00
C LEU A 102 -4.88 21.42 18.11
N ALA A 103 -4.84 22.17 17.00
CA ALA A 103 -4.55 23.61 17.00
C ALA A 103 -5.80 24.52 16.94
N SER A 104 -7.01 23.94 16.96
CA SER A 104 -8.29 24.67 16.86
C SER A 104 -9.10 24.70 18.18
N VAL A 105 -8.53 24.23 19.30
CA VAL A 105 -9.25 24.15 20.60
C VAL A 105 -8.44 24.77 21.75
N VAL A 106 -7.58 25.76 21.47
CA VAL A 106 -6.97 26.61 22.51
C VAL A 106 -7.14 28.07 22.14
#